data_AF-A0A524BKQ5-F1
#
_entry.id   AF-A0A524BKQ5-F1
#
_cell.length_a   1.000
_cell.length_b   1.000
_cell.length_c   1.000
_cell.angle_alpha   90.00
_cell.angle_beta   90.00
_cell.angle_gamma   90.00
#
_symmetry.space_group_name_H-M   'P 1'
#
loop_
_entity.id
_entity.type
_entity.pdbx_description
1 polymer ?
#
loop_
_entity_poly.entity_id
_entity_poly.type
_entity_poly.pdbx_seq_one_letter_code
_entity_poly.pdbx_strand_id
1 'polypeptide(L)'
;MRRSLALVLSSSLIAGLGLVAASAAPAAPPAPAASAAAAPARGTITWHACEKDLGLKGFECGTLTVPLDWDNLANPLNASIELAIHRSTSSKRIGALTFNPGGPGEAALPLAAAIRDG
;
A
#
# COMPACT_ATOMS: atom_id res chain seq x y z
N MET A 1 -34.22 -67.59 31.56
CA MET A 1 -34.62 -67.16 32.92
C MET A 1 -33.37 -66.71 33.67
N ARG A 2 -33.47 -65.57 34.36
CA ARG A 2 -32.57 -65.04 35.42
C ARG A 2 -31.26 -64.40 34.91
N ARG A 3 -31.13 -63.06 34.98
CA ARG A 3 -30.76 -62.22 36.16
C ARG A 3 -29.38 -62.61 36.70
N SER A 4 -28.44 -61.76 37.08
CA SER A 4 -28.23 -60.31 37.15
C SER A 4 -26.85 -60.14 37.82
N LEU A 5 -26.11 -59.08 37.46
CA LEU A 5 -25.15 -58.26 38.25
C LEU A 5 -24.23 -58.98 39.27
N ALA A 6 -22.91 -59.02 39.01
CA ALA A 6 -21.89 -57.98 39.25
C ALA A 6 -21.23 -58.11 40.63
N LEU A 7 -19.89 -58.15 40.66
CA LEU A 7 -19.13 -57.57 41.77
C LEU A 7 -17.72 -57.19 41.30
N VAL A 8 -17.39 -55.95 41.63
CA VAL A 8 -16.16 -55.18 41.36
C VAL A 8 -15.04 -55.68 42.28
N LEU A 9 -13.76 -55.52 41.90
CA LEU A 9 -12.67 -55.12 42.81
C LEU A 9 -11.37 -54.81 42.04
N SER A 10 -11.02 -53.52 42.09
CA SER A 10 -9.69 -52.90 42.26
C SER A 10 -8.43 -53.60 41.72
N SER A 11 -7.75 -52.92 40.78
CA SER A 11 -6.33 -53.16 40.45
C SER A 11 -5.56 -51.84 40.46
N SER A 12 -4.56 -51.73 41.34
CA SER A 12 -3.59 -50.64 41.36
C SER A 12 -2.28 -51.09 40.71
N LEU A 13 -1.87 -50.31 39.69
CA LEU A 13 -0.52 -50.01 39.19
C LEU A 13 0.48 -51.15 38.88
N ILE A 14 1.01 -51.18 37.65
CA ILE A 14 2.47 -51.15 37.34
C ILE A 14 2.68 -50.71 35.88
N ALA A 15 3.44 -49.61 35.75
CA ALA A 15 4.30 -49.12 34.66
C ALA A 15 4.09 -49.60 33.20
N GLY A 16 3.64 -48.67 32.34
CA GLY A 16 3.92 -48.67 30.91
C GLY A 16 4.71 -47.43 30.53
N LEU A 17 6.03 -47.57 30.35
CA LEU A 17 6.94 -46.54 29.88
C LEU A 17 6.71 -46.34 28.36
N GLY A 18 5.75 -45.48 28.01
CA GLY A 18 5.51 -45.06 26.63
C GLY A 18 6.52 -44.00 26.22
N LEU A 19 7.51 -44.38 25.42
CA LEU A 19 8.49 -43.47 24.83
C LEU A 19 7.77 -42.55 23.82
N VAL A 20 7.49 -41.31 24.22
CA VAL A 20 6.98 -40.29 23.27
C VAL A 20 8.18 -39.79 22.47
N ALA A 21 8.35 -40.29 21.25
CA ALA A 21 9.32 -39.74 20.31
C ALA A 21 8.81 -38.36 19.84
N ALA A 22 9.29 -37.30 20.48
CA ALA A 22 9.09 -35.93 20.00
C ALA A 22 9.95 -35.74 18.73
N SER A 23 9.30 -35.69 17.57
CA SER A 23 9.95 -35.29 16.32
C SER A 23 10.31 -33.81 16.41
N ALA A 24 11.59 -33.50 16.64
CA ALA A 24 12.09 -32.13 16.54
C ALA A 24 12.06 -31.70 15.08
N ALA A 25 11.12 -30.83 14.72
CA ALA A 25 11.14 -30.16 13.42
C ALA A 25 12.37 -29.24 13.35
N PRO A 26 13.08 -29.18 12.22
CA PRO A 26 14.18 -28.24 12.06
C PRO A 26 13.65 -26.80 12.16
N ALA A 27 14.29 -25.99 13.00
CA ALA A 27 13.99 -24.57 13.09
C ALA A 27 14.28 -23.92 11.74
N ALA A 28 13.28 -23.24 11.16
CA ALA A 28 13.48 -22.45 9.97
C ALA A 28 14.51 -21.34 10.26
N PRO A 29 15.44 -21.04 9.34
CA PRO A 29 16.36 -19.93 9.53
C PRO A 29 15.57 -18.62 9.68
N PRO A 30 16.04 -17.68 10.51
CA PRO A 30 15.40 -16.37 10.61
C PRO A 30 15.37 -15.73 9.22
N ALA A 31 14.18 -15.35 8.77
CA ALA A 31 14.04 -14.57 7.55
C ALA A 31 14.85 -13.28 7.69
N PRO A 32 15.54 -12.81 6.63
CA PRO A 32 16.17 -11.51 6.67
C PRO A 32 15.12 -10.48 7.06
N ALA A 33 15.41 -9.68 8.09
CA ALA A 33 14.57 -8.55 8.43
C ALA A 33 14.51 -7.65 7.21
N ALA A 34 13.34 -7.55 6.57
CA ALA A 34 13.12 -6.56 5.54
C ALA A 34 13.29 -5.21 6.23
N SER A 35 14.41 -4.52 5.97
CA SER A 35 14.54 -3.13 6.33
C SER A 35 13.45 -2.40 5.55
N ALA A 36 12.38 -2.01 6.25
CA ALA A 36 11.38 -1.14 5.66
C ALA A 36 12.10 0.13 5.27
N ALA A 37 12.44 0.26 3.98
CA ALA A 37 12.93 1.51 3.44
C ALA A 37 11.93 2.58 3.87
N ALA A 38 12.41 3.63 4.54
CA ALA A 38 11.56 4.72 4.96
C ALA A 38 10.79 5.19 3.72
N ALA A 39 9.46 5.17 3.80
CA ALA A 39 8.66 5.62 2.68
C ALA A 39 9.10 7.05 2.33
N PRO A 40 9.36 7.35 1.04
CA PRO A 40 9.76 8.68 0.63
C PRO A 40 8.76 9.71 1.18
N ALA A 41 9.28 10.86 1.60
CA ALA A 41 8.43 11.94 2.10
C ALA A 41 7.34 12.23 1.06
N ARG A 42 6.08 12.27 1.52
CA ARG A 42 4.96 12.60 0.65
C ARG A 42 5.11 14.03 0.17
N GLY A 43 5.29 14.21 -1.14
CA GLY A 43 5.32 15.55 -1.74
C GLY A 43 4.01 16.30 -1.49
N THR A 44 4.11 17.58 -1.17
CA THR A 44 2.96 18.48 -1.00
C THR A 44 2.78 19.32 -2.25
N ILE A 45 1.53 19.52 -2.66
CA ILE A 45 1.20 20.43 -3.77
C ILE A 45 0.62 21.71 -3.18
N THR A 46 1.29 22.83 -3.44
CA THR A 46 0.76 24.17 -3.16
C THR A 46 -0.04 24.62 -4.38
N TRP A 47 -1.32 24.89 -4.19
CA TRP A 47 -2.23 25.27 -5.26
C TRP A 47 -2.30 26.78 -5.41
N HIS A 48 -2.32 27.23 -6.66
CA HIS A 48 -2.50 28.63 -7.01
C HIS A 48 -3.40 28.75 -8.23
N ALA A 49 -3.88 29.96 -8.51
CA ALA A 49 -4.53 30.24 -9.78
C ALA A 49 -3.53 29.99 -10.92
N CYS A 50 -3.99 29.30 -11.97
CA CYS A 50 -3.19 29.12 -13.18
C CYS A 50 -2.89 30.47 -13.86
N GLU A 51 -1.76 30.53 -14.56
CA GLU A 51 -1.39 31.68 -15.38
C GLU A 51 -2.46 31.92 -16.48
N LYS A 52 -2.76 33.19 -16.73
CA LYS A 52 -3.90 33.60 -17.57
C LYS A 52 -3.73 33.23 -19.04
N ASP A 53 -2.49 33.20 -19.52
CA ASP A 53 -2.09 32.90 -20.89
C ASP A 53 -2.20 31.40 -21.24
N LEU A 54 -2.26 30.51 -20.24
CA LEU A 54 -2.46 29.08 -20.46
C LEU A 54 -3.91 28.71 -20.83
N GLY A 55 -4.86 29.65 -20.73
CA GLY A 55 -6.27 29.40 -21.08
C GLY A 55 -7.02 28.48 -20.09
N LEU A 56 -6.44 28.19 -18.92
CA LEU A 56 -6.94 27.20 -17.95
C LEU A 56 -7.96 27.77 -16.97
N LYS A 57 -8.97 28.47 -17.49
CA LYS A 57 -10.05 29.03 -16.65
C LYS A 57 -10.73 27.90 -15.88
N GLY A 58 -10.97 28.09 -14.58
CA GLY A 58 -11.65 27.11 -13.73
C GLY A 58 -10.76 25.93 -13.28
N PHE A 59 -9.45 26.04 -13.48
CA PHE A 59 -8.45 25.17 -12.89
C PHE A 59 -7.57 25.93 -11.89
N GLU A 60 -7.06 25.20 -10.91
CA GLU A 60 -5.91 25.58 -10.10
C GLU A 60 -4.70 24.78 -10.57
N CYS A 61 -3.55 25.42 -10.52
CA CYS A 61 -2.26 24.88 -10.90
C CYS A 61 -1.41 24.62 -9.65
N GLY A 62 -0.50 23.66 -9.76
CA GLY A 62 0.50 23.40 -8.75
C GLY A 62 1.53 22.41 -9.26
N THR A 63 2.61 22.27 -8.51
CA THR A 63 3.73 21.39 -8.87
C THR A 63 3.89 20.31 -7.82
N LEU A 64 4.16 19.09 -8.27
CA LEU A 64 4.62 17.98 -7.42
C LEU A 64 6.06 17.65 -7.77
N THR A 65 6.98 17.89 -6.84
CA THR A 65 8.38 17.49 -6.98
C THR A 65 8.54 16.02 -6.60
N VAL A 66 9.19 15.25 -7.48
CA VAL A 66 9.48 13.82 -7.29
C VAL A 66 10.96 13.55 -7.55
N PRO A 67 11.58 12.55 -6.90
CA PRO A 67 12.94 12.14 -7.24
C PRO A 67 13.00 11.59 -8.67
N LEU A 68 14.13 11.83 -9.33
CA LEU A 68 14.43 11.26 -10.63
C LEU A 68 14.67 9.75 -10.52
N ASP A 69 15.40 9.32 -9.49
CA ASP A 69 15.72 7.92 -9.21
C ASP A 69 15.11 7.49 -7.86
N TRP A 70 14.08 6.64 -7.90
CA TRP A 70 13.41 6.18 -6.69
C TRP A 70 14.19 5.11 -5.93
N ASP A 71 15.17 4.44 -6.56
CA ASP A 71 15.99 3.41 -5.91
C ASP A 71 17.19 4.03 -5.17
N ASN A 72 17.47 5.32 -5.40
CA ASN A 72 18.64 6.01 -4.88
C ASN A 72 18.30 7.30 -4.09
N LEU A 73 17.30 7.23 -3.22
CA LEU A 73 16.82 8.38 -2.45
C LEU A 73 17.85 8.98 -1.49
N ALA A 74 18.81 8.18 -1.02
CA ALA A 74 19.85 8.62 -0.07
C ALA A 74 21.03 9.34 -0.77
N ASN A 75 21.12 9.28 -2.09
CA ASN A 75 22.19 9.93 -2.83
C ASN A 75 21.93 11.45 -2.90
N PRO A 76 22.83 12.30 -2.37
CA PRO A 76 22.66 13.74 -2.40
C PRO A 76 22.70 14.34 -3.82
N LEU A 77 23.15 13.57 -4.81
CA LEU A 77 23.16 13.96 -6.23
C LEU A 77 21.92 13.48 -6.99
N ASN A 78 20.96 12.81 -6.33
CA ASN A 78 19.72 12.41 -6.96
C ASN A 78 18.88 13.65 -7.29
N ALA A 79 18.72 13.92 -8.58
CA ALA A 79 17.94 15.06 -9.05
C ALA A 79 16.45 14.86 -8.76
N SER A 80 15.68 15.95 -8.90
CA SER A 80 14.22 15.88 -8.85
C SER A 80 13.61 16.41 -10.13
N ILE A 81 12.41 15.92 -10.45
CA ILE A 81 11.58 16.38 -11.54
C ILE A 81 10.35 17.06 -10.96
N GLU A 82 9.91 18.13 -11.61
CA GLU A 82 8.66 18.82 -11.32
C GLU A 82 7.53 18.32 -12.23
N LEU A 83 6.48 17.77 -11.65
CA LEU A 83 5.27 17.38 -12.35
C LEU A 83 4.25 18.52 -12.25
N ALA A 84 3.85 19.07 -13.39
CA ALA A 84 2.75 20.03 -13.45
C ALA A 84 1.42 19.33 -13.20
N ILE A 85 0.70 19.76 -12.17
CA ILE A 85 -0.60 19.21 -11.78
C ILE A 85 -1.66 20.31 -11.92
N HIS A 86 -2.77 19.94 -12.55
CA HIS A 86 -3.94 20.79 -12.71
C HIS A 86 -5.11 20.14 -11.99
N ARG A 87 -5.91 20.93 -11.27
CA ARG A 87 -7.15 20.44 -10.67
C ARG A 87 -8.31 21.39 -10.90
N SER A 88 -9.51 20.83 -10.96
CA SER A 88 -10.74 21.57 -10.76
C SER A 88 -11.44 21.05 -9.52
N THR A 89 -12.22 21.89 -8.84
CA THR A 89 -12.86 21.56 -7.57
C THR A 89 -14.37 21.70 -7.67
N SER A 90 -15.11 20.88 -6.93
CA SER A 90 -16.57 20.95 -6.81
C SER A 90 -16.97 21.08 -5.34
N SER A 91 -18.09 21.75 -5.08
CA SER A 91 -18.68 21.86 -3.73
C SER A 91 -19.18 20.50 -3.20
N LYS A 92 -19.52 19.57 -4.09
CA LYS A 92 -19.95 18.20 -3.76
C LYS A 92 -18.81 17.19 -3.93
N ARG A 93 -17.62 17.52 -3.42
CA ARG A 93 -16.42 16.69 -3.57
C ARG A 93 -16.50 15.42 -2.71
N ILE A 94 -16.32 14.27 -3.36
CA ILE A 94 -16.09 12.98 -2.68
C ILE A 94 -14.58 12.72 -2.53
N GLY A 95 -13.79 12.97 -3.57
CA GLY A 95 -12.36 12.70 -3.62
C GLY A 95 -11.68 13.34 -4.82
N ALA A 96 -10.49 12.85 -5.18
CA ALA A 96 -9.83 13.21 -6.43
C ALA A 96 -10.05 12.09 -7.46
N LEU A 97 -10.42 12.49 -8.68
CA LEU A 97 -10.42 11.62 -9.85
C LEU A 97 -9.27 12.05 -10.75
N THR A 98 -8.32 11.16 -10.97
CA THR A 98 -7.12 11.41 -11.77
C THR A 98 -7.25 10.75 -13.14
N PHE A 99 -6.71 11.40 -14.17
CA PHE A 99 -6.80 10.92 -15.54
C PHE A 99 -5.41 10.72 -16.15
N ASN A 100 -5.30 9.70 -16.98
CA ASN A 100 -4.16 9.51 -17.88
C ASN A 100 -4.73 9.32 -19.30
N PRO A 101 -4.49 10.25 -20.24
CA PRO A 101 -5.05 10.16 -21.59
C PRO A 101 -4.42 9.03 -22.43
N GLY A 102 -3.31 8.43 -21.98
CA GLY A 102 -2.52 7.50 -22.78
C GLY A 102 -1.39 8.22 -23.52
N GLY A 103 -1.04 7.79 -24.74
CA GLY A 103 0.04 8.35 -25.55
C GLY A 103 1.42 7.75 -25.24
N PRO A 104 1.88 7.83 -23.99
CA PRO A 104 2.89 8.81 -23.53
C PRO A 104 3.08 10.12 -24.32
N GLY A 105 3.59 11.14 -23.63
CA GLY A 105 3.93 12.46 -24.20
C GLY A 105 2.75 13.43 -24.33
N GLU A 106 1.52 12.91 -24.29
CA GLU A 106 0.31 13.72 -24.32
C GLU A 106 0.00 14.35 -22.96
N ALA A 107 -0.48 15.59 -22.99
CA ALA A 107 -0.93 16.28 -21.79
C ALA A 107 -2.32 15.76 -21.35
N ALA A 108 -2.51 15.52 -20.04
CA ALA A 108 -3.80 15.11 -19.50
C ALA A 108 -4.87 16.22 -19.47
N LEU A 109 -4.45 17.46 -19.66
CA LEU A 109 -5.28 18.65 -19.44
C LEU A 109 -6.47 18.78 -20.41
N PRO A 110 -6.34 18.50 -21.73
CA PRO A 110 -7.49 18.49 -22.63
C PRO A 110 -8.54 17.45 -22.23
N LEU A 111 -8.13 16.24 -21.83
CA LEU A 111 -9.05 15.21 -21.34
C LEU A 111 -9.75 15.66 -20.05
N ALA A 112 -9.00 16.23 -19.11
CA ALA A 112 -9.56 16.73 -17.86
C ALA A 112 -10.57 17.88 -18.09
N ALA A 113 -10.30 18.78 -19.04
CA ALA A 113 -11.22 19.85 -19.42
C ALA A 113 -12.51 19.29 -20.04
N ALA A 114 -12.41 18.33 -20.95
CA ALA A 114 -13.58 17.69 -21.55
C ALA A 114 -14.47 17.00 -20.50
N ILE A 115 -13.88 16.37 -19.48
CA ILE A 115 -14.63 15.71 -18.39
C ILE A 115 -15.26 16.73 -17.43
N ARG A 116 -14.64 17.89 -17.22
CA ARG A 116 -15.18 18.94 -16.36
C ARG A 116 -16.35 19.69 -17.04
N ASP A 117 -16.24 19.92 -18.35
CA ASP A 117 -17.14 20.79 -19.10
C ASP A 117 -18.36 20.04 -19.69
N GLY A 118 -18.36 18.70 -19.67
CA GLY A 118 -19.47 17.83 -20.06
C GLY A 118 -20.26 17.26 -18.88
#